data_AF-A0A3D5YGM7-F1
#
_entry.id   AF-A0A3D5YGM7-F1
#
_cell.length_a   1.000
_cell.length_b   1.000
_cell.length_c   1.000
_cell.angle_alpha   90.00
_cell.angle_beta   90.00
_cell.angle_gamma   90.00
#
_symmetry.space_group_name_H-M   'P 1'
#
loop_
_entity.id
_entity.type
_entity.pdbx_description
1 polymer ?
#
loop_
_entity_poly.entity_id
_entity_poly.type
_entity_poly.pdbx_seq_one_letter_code
_entity_poly.pdbx_strand_id
1 'polypeptide(L)' 'MDIDLIHISTDYVFDGTKKSGYLPQDIPNPINQYGMAKYLGEQLLKSEYPNAILVRTSWLYGG' A
#
# COMPACT_ATOMS: atom_id res chain seq x y z
N MET A 1 16.24 -15.00 -5.98
CA MET A 1 15.33 -14.33 -5.04
C MET A 1 14.08 -15.16 -5.01
N ASP A 2 13.83 -15.87 -3.91
CA ASP A 2 12.52 -16.44 -3.66
C ASP A 2 11.63 -15.32 -3.09
N ILE A 3 10.54 -15.03 -3.78
CA ILE A 3 9.51 -14.08 -3.35
C ILE A 3 8.26 -14.90 -3.12
N ASP A 4 7.96 -15.15 -1.85
CA ASP A 4 6.86 -16.04 -1.47
C ASP A 4 5.52 -15.30 -1.43
N LEU A 5 5.54 -13.97 -1.45
CA LEU A 5 4.34 -13.15 -1.25
C LEU A 5 4.41 -11.82 -2.00
N ILE A 6 3.36 -11.55 -2.78
CA ILE A 6 3.08 -10.25 -3.38
C ILE A 6 1.75 -9.75 -2.80
N HIS A 7 1.78 -8.57 -2.19
CA HIS A 7 0.61 -7.94 -1.61
C HIS A 7 0.18 -6.70 -2.42
N ILE A 8 -1.07 -6.69 -2.86
CA ILE A 8 -1.65 -5.54 -3.58
C ILE A 8 -2.42 -4.64 -2.61
N SER A 9 -1.96 -3.40 -2.55
CA SER A 9 -2.53 -2.31 -1.76
C SER A 9 -3.06 -1.19 -2.67
N THR A 10 -3.45 -0.08 -2.07
CA THR A 10 -4.19 1.02 -2.69
C THR A 10 -3.51 2.36 -2.42
N ASP A 11 -3.74 3.34 -3.28
CA ASP A 11 -3.49 4.75 -3.02
C ASP A 11 -4.31 5.33 -1.85
N TYR A 12 -5.40 4.68 -1.40
CA TYR A 12 -6.23 5.17 -0.29
C TYR A 12 -5.52 5.09 1.08
N VAL A 13 -4.32 4.50 1.14
CA VAL A 13 -3.43 4.60 2.31
C VAL A 13 -2.87 6.01 2.48
N PHE A 14 -3.05 6.90 1.50
CA PHE A 14 -2.66 8.31 1.55
C PHE A 14 -3.89 9.24 1.64
N ASP A 15 -3.68 10.45 2.16
CA ASP A 15 -4.73 11.43 2.46
C ASP A 15 -5.07 12.36 1.28
N GLY A 16 -4.31 12.30 0.19
CA GLY A 16 -4.50 13.16 -0.99
C GLY A 16 -4.09 14.62 -0.79
N THR A 17 -3.43 14.98 0.32
CA THR A 17 -3.04 16.37 0.62
C THR A 17 -1.79 16.83 -0.14
N LYS A 18 -0.96 15.89 -0.60
CA LYS A 18 0.26 16.19 -1.34
C LYS A 18 -0.09 16.64 -2.76
N LYS A 19 0.36 17.85 -3.14
CA LYS A 19 0.12 18.40 -4.49
C LYS A 19 0.87 17.67 -5.60
N SER A 20 2.00 17.05 -5.27
CA SER A 20 2.74 16.15 -6.16
C SER A 20 2.38 14.70 -5.88
N GLY A 21 2.70 13.79 -6.82
CA GLY A 21 2.45 12.36 -6.63
C GLY A 21 3.12 11.79 -5.38
N TYR A 22 2.48 10.78 -4.79
CA TYR A 22 3.05 10.01 -3.69
C TYR A 22 4.15 9.07 -4.19
N LEU A 23 5.21 8.96 -3.41
CA LEU A 23 6.33 8.05 -3.61
C LEU A 23 6.21 6.84 -2.66
N PRO A 24 6.85 5.70 -2.95
CA PRO A 24 6.80 4.52 -2.08
C PRO A 24 7.25 4.80 -0.64
N GLN A 25 8.23 5.70 -0.49
CA GLN A 25 8.81 6.16 0.77
C GLN A 25 7.98 7.22 1.52
N ASP A 26 6.92 7.76 0.92
CA ASP A 26 6.04 8.69 1.65
C ASP A 26 5.28 7.95 2.77
N ILE A 27 5.06 8.66 3.88
CA ILE A 27 4.37 8.13 5.06
C ILE A 27 2.86 8.04 4.76
N PRO A 28 2.24 6.85 4.89
CA PRO A 28 0.80 6.72 4.71
C PRO A 28 0.01 7.45 5.80
N ASN A 29 -1.10 8.06 5.39
CA ASN A 29 -2.12 8.66 6.24
C ASN A 29 -3.49 8.30 5.65
N PRO A 30 -4.12 7.17 6.04
CA PRO A 30 -5.26 6.64 5.32
C PRO A 30 -6.48 7.57 5.29
N ILE A 31 -7.06 7.78 4.11
CA ILE A 31 -8.20 8.71 3.93
C ILE A 31 -9.55 8.14 4.39
N ASN A 32 -9.67 6.82 4.52
CA ASN A 32 -10.89 6.14 4.96
C ASN A 32 -10.60 4.76 5.59
N GLN A 33 -11.65 4.06 6.03
CA GLN A 33 -11.53 2.74 6.67
C GLN A 33 -10.93 1.66 5.76
N TYR A 34 -11.22 1.70 4.45
CA TYR A 34 -10.61 0.76 3.50
C TYR A 34 -9.10 0.97 3.38
N GLY A 35 -8.67 2.23 3.26
CA GLY A 35 -7.26 2.61 3.30
C GLY A 35 -6.59 2.18 4.60
N MET A 36 -7.28 2.36 5.74
CA MET A 36 -6.77 1.94 7.05
C MET A 36 -6.58 0.42 7.12
N ALA A 37 -7.55 -0.36 6.66
CA ALA A 37 -7.44 -1.82 6.63
C ALA A 37 -6.27 -2.29 5.75
N LYS A 38 -6.09 -1.67 4.57
CA LYS A 38 -4.95 -1.95 3.69
C LYS A 38 -3.62 -1.58 4.35
N TYR A 39 -3.54 -0.41 4.97
CA TYR A 39 -2.34 0.03 5.66
C TYR A 39 -1.94 -0.89 6.83
N LEU A 40 -2.91 -1.39 7.60
CA LEU A 40 -2.65 -2.40 8.64
C LEU A 40 -2.06 -3.69 8.05
N GLY A 41 -2.57 -4.13 6.89
CA GLY A 41 -2.00 -5.25 6.14
C GLY A 41 -0.56 -4.99 5.70
N GLU A 42 -0.23 -3.77 5.27
CA GLU A 42 1.15 -3.38 4.93
C GLU A 42 2.09 -3.43 6.14
N GLN A 43 1.62 -3.04 7.33
CA GLN A 43 2.43 -3.11 8.54
C GLN A 43 2.73 -4.55 8.94
N LEU A 44 1.72 -5.43 8.89
CA LEU A 44 1.88 -6.86 9.14
C LEU A 44 2.80 -7.52 8.12
N LEU A 45 2.68 -7.14 6.84
CA LEU A 45 3.58 -7.64 5.79
C LEU A 45 5.04 -7.29 6.10
N LYS A 46 5.30 -6.05 6.53
CA LYS A 46 6.64 -5.59 6.89
C LYS A 46 7.21 -6.29 8.13
N SER A 47 6.38 -6.67 9.10
CA SER A 47 6.85 -7.36 10.31
C SER A 47 7.05 -8.86 10.10
N GLU A 48 6.13 -9.53 9.41
CA GLU A 48 6.11 -10.99 9.31
C GLU A 48 6.76 -11.54 8.02
N TYR A 49 6.79 -10.74 6.94
CA TYR A 49 7.26 -11.16 5.62
C TYR A 49 8.25 -10.16 5.01
N PRO A 50 9.47 -10.02 5.57
CA PRO A 50 10.45 -9.01 5.14
C PRO A 50 10.90 -9.14 3.68
N ASN A 51 10.72 -10.32 3.06
CA ASN A 51 11.04 -10.58 1.65
C ASN A 51 9.83 -10.40 0.70
N ALA A 52 8.67 -9.99 1.22
CA ALA A 52 7.48 -9.78 0.39
C ALA A 52 7.58 -8.52 -0.47
N ILE A 53 6.86 -8.51 -1.58
CA ILE A 53 6.68 -7.33 -2.43
C ILE A 53 5.34 -6.67 -2.11
N LEU A 54 5.38 -5.39 -1.75
CA LEU A 54 4.21 -4.54 -1.61
C LEU A 54 4.02 -3.68 -2.88
N VAL A 55 2.87 -3.80 -3.53
CA VAL A 55 2.50 -2.97 -4.69
C VAL A 55 1.29 -2.12 -4.33
N ARG A 56 1.45 -0.80 -4.29
CA ARG A 56 0.33 0.15 -4.18
C ARG A 56 -0.11 0.55 -5.58
N THR A 57 -1.39 0.40 -5.88
CA THR A 57 -1.97 0.77 -7.18
C THR A 57 -3.22 1.63 -6.99
N SER A 58 -3.64 2.31 -8.06
CA SER A 58 -4.80 3.18 -8.07
C SER A 58 -5.63 2.91 -9.32
N TRP A 59 -6.94 3.20 -9.23
CA TRP A 59 -7.86 3.16 -10.38
C TRP A 59 -7.78 1.84 -11.16
N LEU A 60 -7.81 0.72 -10.43
CA LEU A 60 -7.75 -0.60 -11.03
C LEU A 60 -9.01 -0.85 -11.88
N TYR A 61 -8.82 -1.24 -13.13
CA TYR A 61 -9.87 -1.68 -14.04
C TYR A 61 -9.41 -2.97 -14.73
N GLY A 62 -10.35 -3.78 -15.20
CA GLY A 62 -10.09 -5.05 -15.88
C GLY A 62 -11.21 -5.39 -16.86
N GLY A 63 -10.87 -6.10 -17.92
CA GLY A 63 -11.78 -6.57 -18.97
C GLY A 63 -11.94 -8.08 -18.94
#